data_AF-A0A0A7ECD7-F1
#
_entry.id   AF-A0A0A7ECD7-F1
#
_cell.length_a   1.000
_cell.length_b   1.000
_cell.length_c   1.000
_cell.angle_alpha   90.00
_cell.angle_beta   90.00
_cell.angle_gamma   90.00
#
_symmetry.space_group_name_H-M   'P 1'
#
loop_
_entity.id
_entity.type
_entity.pdbx_description
1 polymer ?
#
loop_
_entity_poly.entity_id
_entity_poly.type
_entity_poly.pdbx_seq_one_letter_code
_entity_poly.pdbx_strand_id
1 'polypeptide(L)'
;MKKLICSMFCFLLAACGGGGASNEQPPAPSPVVVQSNKLIDNPVDENATFAQFKQHQVEIDLKALSLTGNNIYIKVYVDAEQTLYLGKLPSQEVFSIHVPNNVETIKYDIFSDFEHDTQLSGEVSL
;
A
#
# COMPACT_ATOMS: atom_id res chain seq x y z
N MET A 1 58.16 -23.67 -8.88
CA MET A 1 57.48 -22.56 -9.61
C MET A 1 56.14 -23.11 -10.05
N LYS A 2 54.95 -22.56 -9.78
CA LYS A 2 54.50 -21.24 -9.36
C LYS A 2 53.21 -21.48 -8.55
N LYS A 3 53.11 -20.87 -7.36
CA LYS A 3 51.96 -20.97 -6.45
C LYS A 3 50.80 -20.16 -7.04
N LEU A 4 49.58 -20.68 -7.02
CA LEU A 4 48.38 -19.84 -7.13
C LEU A 4 47.63 -19.95 -5.80
N ILE A 5 47.82 -18.92 -4.99
CA ILE A 5 47.12 -18.63 -3.74
C ILE A 5 46.13 -17.52 -4.07
N CYS A 6 44.85 -17.74 -3.80
CA CYS A 6 43.80 -16.72 -3.71
C CYS A 6 42.68 -17.39 -2.88
N SER A 7 42.74 -17.39 -1.55
CA SER A 7 42.58 -16.29 -0.58
C SER A 7 41.24 -15.57 -0.70
N MET A 8 40.43 -15.72 0.37
CA MET A 8 39.40 -14.79 0.87
C MET A 8 38.10 -14.72 0.04
N PHE A 9 36.91 -14.99 0.59
CA PHE A 9 36.36 -14.36 1.79
C PHE A 9 35.46 -15.32 2.58
N CYS A 10 35.82 -15.51 3.85
CA CYS A 10 34.98 -16.13 4.86
C CYS A 10 33.78 -15.22 5.16
N PHE A 11 32.56 -15.64 4.80
CA PHE A 11 31.37 -15.19 5.51
C PHE A 11 31.34 -15.90 6.86
N LEU A 12 32.05 -15.33 7.83
CA LEU A 12 31.83 -15.62 9.24
C LEU A 12 30.43 -15.12 9.58
N LEU A 13 29.47 -16.04 9.56
CA LEU A 13 28.25 -15.92 10.34
C LEU A 13 28.69 -15.79 11.80
N ALA A 14 28.84 -14.55 12.26
CA ALA A 14 28.98 -14.26 13.67
C ALA A 14 27.67 -14.70 14.33
N ALA A 15 27.71 -15.91 14.89
CA ALA A 15 26.78 -16.37 15.89
C ALA A 15 26.72 -15.31 16.99
N CYS A 16 25.59 -14.59 17.06
CA CYS A 16 25.25 -13.84 18.24
C CYS A 16 24.78 -14.85 19.29
N GLY A 17 25.44 -14.88 20.44
CA GLY A 17 24.90 -15.47 21.66
C GLY A 17 25.67 -16.69 22.18
N GLY A 18 26.77 -16.44 22.89
CA GLY A 18 27.45 -17.49 23.64
C GLY A 18 28.54 -16.97 24.57
N GLY A 19 28.15 -16.60 25.80
CA GLY A 19 29.01 -16.71 26.98
C GLY A 19 29.97 -15.56 27.28
N GLY A 20 29.55 -14.66 28.17
CA GLY A 20 30.43 -13.72 28.85
C GLY A 20 29.76 -13.23 30.12
N ALA A 21 30.18 -13.76 31.27
CA ALA A 21 29.70 -13.35 32.58
C ALA A 21 30.17 -11.91 32.87
N SER A 22 29.33 -10.93 32.54
CA SER A 22 29.30 -9.63 33.19
C SER A 22 27.93 -9.49 33.84
N ASN A 23 27.93 -9.35 35.16
CA ASN A 23 26.76 -9.30 36.02
C ASN A 23 26.06 -7.93 35.94
N GLU A 24 25.81 -7.45 34.72
CA GLU A 24 25.01 -6.27 34.46
C GLU A 24 23.73 -6.75 33.79
N GLN A 25 22.66 -6.83 34.58
CA GLN A 25 21.33 -7.12 34.08
C GLN A 25 20.96 -5.99 33.09
N PRO A 26 20.74 -6.30 31.80
CA PRO A 26 20.23 -5.31 30.87
C PRO A 26 18.93 -4.73 31.44
N PRO A 27 18.69 -3.41 31.37
CA PRO A 27 17.40 -2.86 31.75
C PRO A 27 16.33 -3.64 30.99
N ALA A 28 15.34 -4.14 31.74
CA ALA A 28 14.23 -4.86 31.15
C ALA A 28 13.67 -4.02 29.99
N PRO A 29 13.47 -4.61 28.80
CA PRO A 29 12.93 -3.86 27.68
C PRO A 29 11.61 -3.24 28.13
N SER A 30 11.51 -1.92 28.05
CA SER A 30 10.26 -1.21 28.29
C SER A 30 9.19 -1.85 27.43
N PRO A 31 8.01 -2.18 27.99
CA PRO A 31 6.94 -2.80 27.22
C PRO A 31 6.63 -1.90 26.03
N VAL A 32 6.81 -2.45 24.83
CA VAL A 32 6.34 -1.81 23.60
C VAL A 32 4.83 -1.73 23.75
N VAL A 33 4.29 -0.53 23.94
CA VAL A 33 2.85 -0.31 23.92
C VAL A 33 2.40 -0.55 22.48
N VAL A 34 1.97 -1.78 22.20
CA VAL A 34 1.35 -2.10 20.93
C VAL A 34 -0.02 -1.43 20.94
N GLN A 35 -0.17 -0.32 20.21
CA GLN A 35 -1.49 0.23 19.93
C GLN A 35 -2.28 -0.82 19.13
N SER A 36 -3.26 -1.42 19.77
CA SER A 36 -4.16 -2.39 19.16
C SER A 36 -5.19 -1.66 18.31
N ASN A 37 -5.52 -2.18 17.13
CA ASN A 37 -6.64 -1.67 16.32
C ASN A 37 -7.97 -2.35 16.68
N LYS A 38 -8.00 -3.20 17.72
CA LYS A 38 -9.24 -3.86 18.15
C LYS A 38 -10.10 -2.89 18.95
N LEU A 39 -11.40 -2.87 18.66
CA LEU A 39 -12.36 -2.02 19.38
C LEU A 39 -12.41 -2.31 20.89
N ILE A 40 -12.24 -3.57 21.29
CA ILE A 40 -12.25 -3.96 22.72
C ILE A 40 -11.09 -3.34 23.51
N ASP A 41 -9.99 -3.02 22.83
CA ASP A 41 -8.80 -2.40 23.43
C ASP A 41 -8.83 -0.86 23.32
N ASN A 42 -9.82 -0.31 22.61
CA ASN A 42 -10.05 1.13 22.39
C ASN A 42 -11.52 1.46 22.72
N PRO A 43 -11.90 1.48 24.01
CA PRO A 43 -13.26 1.82 24.40
C PRO A 43 -13.61 3.23 23.89
N VAL A 44 -14.79 3.35 23.32
CA VAL A 44 -15.33 4.61 22.79
C VAL A 44 -16.70 4.88 23.40
N ASP A 45 -17.13 6.14 23.32
CA ASP A 45 -18.44 6.57 23.81
C ASP A 45 -19.60 5.82 23.13
N GLU A 46 -20.74 5.71 23.82
CA GLU A 46 -21.92 4.97 23.34
C GLU A 46 -22.48 5.49 22.00
N ASN A 47 -22.17 6.73 21.64
CA ASN A 47 -22.58 7.39 20.39
C ASN A 47 -21.43 7.52 19.38
N ALA A 48 -20.29 6.87 19.59
CA ALA A 48 -19.16 6.94 18.69
C ALA A 48 -19.49 6.31 17.33
N THR A 49 -19.40 7.11 16.27
CA THR A 49 -19.55 6.65 14.90
C THR A 49 -18.19 6.40 14.27
N PHE A 50 -17.91 5.14 13.92
CA PHE A 50 -16.74 4.78 13.12
C PHE A 50 -17.05 4.84 11.62
N ALA A 51 -16.26 5.62 10.89
CA ALA A 51 -16.32 5.70 9.44
C ALA A 51 -14.89 5.66 8.90
N GLN A 52 -14.52 4.56 8.26
CA GLN A 52 -13.24 4.48 7.53
C GLN A 52 -13.39 4.98 6.08
N PHE A 53 -14.61 4.97 5.54
CA PHE A 53 -14.88 5.16 4.10
C PHE A 53 -16.16 5.95 3.79
N LYS A 54 -16.94 6.38 4.80
CA LYS A 54 -18.37 6.73 4.60
C LYS A 54 -18.63 8.05 3.87
N GLN A 55 -17.64 8.95 3.71
CA GLN A 55 -17.92 10.30 3.19
C GLN A 55 -17.52 10.53 1.73
N HIS A 56 -16.61 9.75 1.16
CA HIS A 56 -16.10 10.02 -0.19
C HIS A 56 -16.33 8.82 -1.11
N GLN A 57 -17.57 8.70 -1.61
CA GLN A 57 -17.84 7.90 -2.80
C GLN A 57 -17.46 8.75 -4.01
N VAL A 58 -16.47 8.30 -4.77
CA VAL A 58 -16.05 8.98 -6.01
C VAL A 58 -16.65 8.27 -7.20
N GLU A 59 -17.25 9.03 -8.10
CA GLU A 59 -17.76 8.54 -9.37
C GLU A 59 -16.90 9.10 -10.52
N ILE A 60 -16.36 8.19 -11.33
CA ILE A 60 -15.55 8.51 -12.51
C ILE A 60 -16.40 8.16 -13.74
N ASP A 61 -16.67 9.17 -14.57
CA ASP A 61 -17.40 9.00 -15.83
C ASP A 61 -16.51 8.31 -16.88
N LEU A 62 -17.01 7.22 -17.45
CA LEU A 62 -16.33 6.37 -18.43
C LEU A 62 -16.91 6.52 -19.85
N LYS A 63 -17.90 7.38 -20.08
CA LYS A 63 -18.62 7.48 -21.37
C LYS A 63 -17.74 7.94 -22.53
N ALA A 64 -16.64 8.63 -22.25
CA ALA A 64 -15.73 9.17 -23.26
C ALA A 64 -14.47 8.30 -23.49
N LEU A 65 -14.45 7.05 -23.02
CA LEU A 65 -13.30 6.17 -23.22
C LEU A 65 -13.17 5.76 -24.71
N SER A 66 -12.16 6.28 -25.38
CA SER A 66 -11.77 5.90 -26.74
C SER A 66 -10.68 4.81 -26.71
N LEU A 67 -10.91 3.73 -25.96
CA LEU A 67 -10.01 2.58 -25.85
C LEU A 67 -10.55 1.41 -26.68
N THR A 68 -9.66 0.72 -27.39
CA THR A 68 -9.99 -0.37 -28.31
C THR A 68 -9.61 -1.76 -27.78
N GLY A 69 -8.81 -1.84 -26.72
CA GLY A 69 -8.43 -3.09 -26.07
C GLY A 69 -9.61 -3.88 -25.51
N ASN A 70 -9.48 -5.21 -25.50
CA ASN A 70 -10.50 -6.13 -24.99
C ASN A 70 -10.60 -6.09 -23.46
N ASN A 71 -9.51 -5.70 -22.80
CA ASN A 71 -9.44 -5.59 -21.35
C ASN A 71 -9.02 -4.17 -20.98
N ILE A 72 -9.96 -3.42 -20.41
CA ILE A 72 -9.71 -2.08 -19.88
C ILE A 72 -9.56 -2.18 -18.36
N TYR A 73 -8.56 -1.50 -17.82
CA TYR A 73 -8.24 -1.45 -16.39
C TYR A 73 -8.28 -0.03 -15.88
N ILE A 74 -8.56 0.12 -14.59
CA ILE A 74 -8.41 1.38 -13.86
C ILE A 74 -7.47 1.18 -12.66
N LYS A 75 -6.54 2.10 -12.49
CA LYS A 75 -5.72 2.27 -11.29
C LYS A 75 -6.15 3.56 -10.61
N VAL A 76 -6.56 3.50 -9.35
CA VAL A 76 -6.87 4.67 -8.51
C VAL A 76 -5.85 4.77 -7.39
N TYR A 77 -5.26 5.94 -7.19
CA TYR A 77 -4.14 6.13 -6.27
C TYR A 77 -4.08 7.56 -5.74
N VAL A 78 -3.45 7.76 -4.59
CA VAL A 78 -3.19 9.10 -4.03
C VAL A 78 -1.89 9.66 -4.61
N ASP A 79 -0.85 8.82 -4.58
CA ASP A 79 0.47 9.07 -5.15
C ASP A 79 1.08 7.76 -5.70
N ALA A 80 2.37 7.80 -6.08
CA ALA A 80 3.06 6.65 -6.66
C ALA A 80 3.14 5.43 -5.73
N GLU A 81 3.10 5.63 -4.42
CA GLU A 81 3.28 4.57 -3.40
C GLU A 81 1.93 4.08 -2.85
N GLN A 82 0.89 4.90 -2.91
CA GLN A 82 -0.42 4.57 -2.35
C GLN A 82 -1.48 4.30 -3.42
N THR A 83 -1.59 3.04 -3.84
CA THR A 83 -2.69 2.56 -4.70
C THR A 83 -3.92 2.19 -3.85
N LEU A 84 -5.06 2.79 -4.16
CA LEU A 84 -6.35 2.51 -3.53
C LEU A 84 -7.11 1.38 -4.23
N TYR A 85 -6.98 1.29 -5.56
CA TYR A 85 -7.62 0.26 -6.37
C TYR A 85 -6.85 0.00 -7.65
N LEU A 86 -6.83 -1.26 -8.06
CA LEU A 86 -6.38 -1.68 -9.38
C LEU A 86 -7.26 -2.85 -9.83
N GLY A 87 -7.92 -2.71 -10.96
CA GLY A 87 -8.83 -3.74 -11.44
C GLY A 87 -9.32 -3.51 -12.85
N LYS A 88 -9.92 -4.55 -13.42
CA LYS A 88 -10.58 -4.48 -14.73
C LYS A 88 -11.86 -3.65 -14.59
N LEU A 89 -12.08 -2.70 -15.50
CA LEU A 89 -13.31 -1.91 -15.53
C LEU A 89 -14.50 -2.80 -15.94
N PRO A 90 -15.64 -2.72 -15.22
CA PRO A 90 -16.85 -3.39 -15.66
C PRO A 90 -17.41 -2.69 -16.91
N SER A 91 -18.30 -3.37 -17.64
CA SER A 91 -19.05 -2.81 -18.77
C SER A 91 -20.15 -1.85 -18.28
N GLN A 92 -19.75 -0.80 -17.56
CA GLN A 92 -20.63 0.22 -17.00
C GLN A 92 -20.11 1.61 -17.36
N GLU A 93 -21.01 2.59 -17.39
CA GLU A 93 -20.66 3.95 -17.79
C GLU A 93 -20.01 4.78 -16.67
N VAL A 94 -20.07 4.30 -15.42
CA VAL A 94 -19.54 5.00 -14.24
C VAL A 94 -18.80 4.01 -13.36
N PHE A 95 -17.58 4.35 -12.95
CA PHE A 95 -16.84 3.62 -11.91
C PHE A 95 -17.03 4.31 -10.57
N SER A 96 -17.34 3.54 -9.52
CA SER A 96 -17.51 4.05 -8.17
C SER A 96 -16.55 3.36 -7.20
N ILE A 97 -15.90 4.17 -6.35
CA ILE A 97 -14.99 3.70 -5.30
C ILE A 97 -15.19 4.50 -4.02
N HIS A 98 -15.09 3.81 -2.88
CA HIS A 98 -15.01 4.46 -1.59
C HIS A 98 -13.55 4.82 -1.27
N VAL A 99 -13.32 6.09 -0.94
CA VAL A 99 -11.99 6.60 -0.62
C VAL A 99 -11.88 6.81 0.90
N PRO A 100 -10.71 6.50 1.52
CA PRO A 100 -10.48 6.82 2.92
C PRO A 100 -10.70 8.29 3.24
N ASN A 101 -11.28 8.58 4.40
CA ASN A 101 -11.67 9.95 4.79
C ASN A 101 -10.50 10.95 4.93
N ASN A 102 -9.26 10.47 5.02
CA ASN A 102 -8.06 11.30 5.15
C ASN A 102 -7.41 11.67 3.80
N VAL A 103 -8.03 11.29 2.69
CA VAL A 103 -7.55 11.60 1.34
C VAL A 103 -8.36 12.78 0.81
N GLU A 104 -7.66 13.82 0.36
CA GLU A 104 -8.29 15.03 -0.21
C GLU A 104 -8.36 14.98 -1.74
N THR A 105 -7.45 14.24 -2.37
CA THR A 105 -7.36 14.13 -3.82
C THR A 105 -6.96 12.71 -4.20
N ILE A 106 -7.62 12.17 -5.23
CA ILE A 106 -7.20 10.94 -5.89
C ILE A 106 -6.85 11.21 -7.34
N LYS A 107 -5.94 10.39 -7.86
CA LYS A 107 -5.59 10.29 -9.27
C LYS A 107 -6.03 8.95 -9.80
N TYR A 108 -6.32 8.91 -11.09
CA TYR A 108 -6.64 7.68 -11.76
C TYR A 108 -5.98 7.58 -13.12
N ASP A 109 -5.64 6.36 -13.50
CA ASP A 109 -5.18 5.98 -14.82
C ASP A 109 -6.10 4.89 -15.37
N ILE A 110 -6.60 5.09 -16.59
CA ILE A 110 -7.38 4.11 -17.34
C ILE A 110 -6.58 3.71 -18.57
N PHE A 111 -6.34 2.42 -18.72
CA PHE A 111 -5.51 1.86 -19.79
C PHE A 111 -6.06 0.51 -20.23
N SER A 112 -5.67 0.04 -21.41
CA SER A 112 -6.08 -1.25 -21.92
C SER A 112 -4.90 -2.19 -22.13
N ASP A 113 -5.20 -3.41 -22.55
CA ASP A 113 -4.22 -4.40 -23.01
C ASP A 113 -3.74 -4.19 -24.46
N PHE A 114 -4.21 -3.14 -25.15
CA PHE A 114 -3.81 -2.82 -26.51
C PHE A 114 -2.72 -1.75 -26.56
N GLU A 115 -1.60 -2.06 -27.22
CA GLU A 115 -0.38 -1.24 -27.18
C GLU A 115 -0.51 0.16 -27.82
N HIS A 116 -1.49 0.36 -28.69
CA HIS A 116 -1.73 1.66 -29.34
C HIS A 116 -2.78 2.51 -28.63
N ASP A 117 -3.46 1.95 -27.64
CA ASP A 117 -4.36 2.74 -26.81
C ASP A 117 -3.54 3.70 -25.93
N THR A 118 -3.94 4.96 -25.92
CA THR A 118 -3.32 5.96 -25.04
C THR A 118 -3.97 5.89 -23.66
N GLN A 119 -3.14 5.79 -22.62
CA GLN A 119 -3.62 5.88 -21.25
C GLN A 119 -4.34 7.22 -21.01
N LEU A 120 -5.48 7.16 -20.33
CA LEU A 120 -6.24 8.32 -19.90
C LEU A 120 -6.02 8.53 -18.42
N SER A 121 -5.57 9.72 -18.04
CA SER A 121 -5.32 10.07 -16.64
C SER A 121 -6.23 11.21 -16.20
N GLY A 122 -6.60 11.22 -14.93
CA GLY A 122 -7.36 12.31 -14.33
C GLY A 122 -7.18 12.40 -12.83
N GLU A 123 -7.79 13.43 -12.25
CA GLU A 123 -7.69 13.77 -10.84
C GLU A 123 -9.05 14.21 -10.32
N VAL A 124 -9.38 13.81 -9.09
CA VAL A 124 -10.62 14.18 -8.41
C VAL A 124 -10.28 14.68 -7.01
N SER A 125 -10.69 15.92 -6.70
CA SER A 125 -10.66 16.47 -5.34
C SER A 125 -11.97 16.13 -4.60
N LEU A 126 -11.85 15.82 -3.31
CA LEU A 126 -12.90 15.23 -2.46
C LEU A 126 -13.50 16.22 -1.45
#